data_AF-A0AAP4BRG5-F1
#
_entry.id   AF-A0AAP4BRG5-F1
#
_cell.length_a   1.000
_cell.length_b   1.000
_cell.length_c   1.000
_cell.angle_alpha   90.00
_cell.angle_beta   90.00
_cell.angle_gamma   90.00
#
_symmetry.space_group_name_H-M   'P 1'
#
loop_
_entity.id
_entity.type
_entity.pdbx_description
1 polymer ?
#
loop_
_entity_poly.entity_id
_entity_poly.type
_entity_poly.pdbx_seq_one_letter_code
_entity_poly.pdbx_strand_id
1 'polypeptide(L)'
;MNARLLILGLWASLLVGALTWPFFAAGELAWRDMLVLDSPALSPSAFGFGDLPARNAPQDGVLAILGVLFPASWIVRVLLIGGAAAAAYAGALLAHERSASLPAQLTAMTIAVANPFVVERLLQGQWSLVLAAWLLPVIVALRTHLVWVLVAVLLSSLTPTGALFATLTALFVVRGWHSRVLTLVVVGLASLPWLVPSLQDIPHAATSSYFAFGPRAETYVGTLGSLLGLGGIWNGQAVPASRSAGFAIFGVVLFAVLWLGRRAVPRAVLALAVLGLGGALVGWLAPELLSAVDPGVLRDSQKLVMLAIPAYCCAAAGVPRLWAYLTLLCAVLQVIDAPAEVSVLAPREVTAGLDQDLLQRADGRTVFLPDAPTVVSAPGWVSINPYTKALPVVYSGELEVDGALVDKPSRRYILAQQAWEAGDHERLRSLGIGVVYADGVITETGAGPEPVPWGWHAGWFAAWLLVLWWQLRSRSARKTREASKAYKAQKTRR
;
A
#
# COMPACT_ATOMS: atom_id res chain seq x y z
N MET A 1 -16.70 29.91 14.76
CA MET A 1 -15.66 29.03 14.18
C MET A 1 -14.79 29.87 13.25
N ASN A 2 -13.46 29.78 13.33
CA ASN A 2 -12.56 30.58 12.49
C ASN A 2 -12.78 30.22 11.00
N ALA A 3 -13.13 31.19 10.15
CA ALA A 3 -13.46 30.97 8.73
C ALA A 3 -12.36 30.18 7.99
N ARG A 4 -11.10 30.35 8.38
CA ARG A 4 -9.98 29.57 7.84
C ARG A 4 -10.10 28.08 8.15
N LEU A 5 -10.41 27.71 9.39
CA LEU A 5 -10.56 26.31 9.79
C LEU A 5 -11.74 25.65 9.08
N LEU A 6 -12.82 26.40 8.86
CA LEU A 6 -13.96 25.94 8.07
C LEU A 6 -13.53 25.61 6.63
N ILE A 7 -12.78 26.50 5.96
CA ILE A 7 -12.30 26.26 4.59
C ILE A 7 -11.38 25.03 4.52
N LEU A 8 -10.46 24.88 5.49
CA LEU A 8 -9.59 23.69 5.55
C LEU A 8 -10.41 22.41 5.78
N GLY A 9 -11.41 22.46 6.66
CA GLY A 9 -12.31 21.33 6.90
C GLY A 9 -13.09 20.93 5.64
N LEU A 10 -13.70 21.91 4.96
CA LEU A 10 -14.43 21.67 3.71
C LEU A 10 -13.52 21.12 2.61
N TRP A 11 -12.30 21.65 2.49
CA TRP A 11 -11.33 21.16 1.51
C TRP A 11 -10.87 19.72 1.82
N ALA A 12 -10.62 19.40 3.09
CA ALA A 12 -10.32 18.03 3.50
C ALA A 12 -11.47 17.07 3.16
N SER A 13 -12.70 17.45 3.52
CA SER A 13 -13.90 16.65 3.21
C SER A 13 -14.08 16.45 1.70
N LEU A 14 -13.85 17.51 0.91
CA LEU A 14 -13.91 17.42 -0.55
C LEU A 14 -12.85 16.47 -1.10
N LEU A 15 -11.58 16.62 -0.73
CA LEU A 15 -10.49 15.77 -1.23
C LEU A 15 -10.68 14.30 -0.84
N VAL A 16 -10.98 14.05 0.44
CA VAL A 16 -11.18 12.68 0.95
C VAL A 16 -12.41 12.09 0.28
N GLY A 17 -13.56 12.76 0.34
CA GLY A 17 -14.80 12.29 -0.26
C GLY A 17 -14.66 12.04 -1.76
N ALA A 18 -14.03 12.94 -2.51
CA ALA A 18 -13.89 12.80 -3.96
C ALA A 18 -13.03 11.60 -4.36
N LEU A 19 -12.06 11.19 -3.54
CA LEU A 19 -11.16 10.07 -3.84
C LEU A 19 -11.61 8.74 -3.22
N THR A 20 -12.39 8.77 -2.14
CA THR A 20 -12.83 7.58 -1.39
C THR A 20 -14.32 7.30 -1.49
N TRP A 21 -15.09 8.07 -2.27
CA TRP A 21 -16.54 7.87 -2.39
C TRP A 21 -16.98 6.44 -2.76
N PRO A 22 -16.26 5.64 -3.59
CA PRO A 22 -16.70 4.28 -3.90
C PRO A 22 -16.76 3.42 -2.64
N PHE A 23 -15.91 3.69 -1.66
CA PHE A 23 -15.80 2.96 -0.41
C PHE A 23 -16.93 3.26 0.58
N PHE A 24 -17.86 4.17 0.28
CA PHE A 24 -19.06 4.38 1.09
C PHE A 24 -20.19 3.40 0.79
N ALA A 25 -20.12 2.68 -0.34
CA ALA A 25 -21.08 1.64 -0.68
C ALA A 25 -20.71 0.29 -0.02
N ALA A 26 -21.72 -0.57 0.16
CA ALA A 26 -21.57 -1.95 0.64
C ALA A 26 -21.18 -2.90 -0.51
N GLY A 27 -20.62 -4.06 -0.17
CA GLY A 27 -20.13 -5.08 -1.10
C GLY A 27 -18.63 -5.36 -0.93
N GLU A 28 -18.08 -6.22 -1.77
CA GLU A 28 -16.67 -6.63 -1.74
C GLU A 28 -15.83 -5.75 -2.68
N LEU A 29 -14.55 -5.58 -2.37
CA LEU A 29 -13.67 -4.71 -3.15
C LEU A 29 -12.88 -5.53 -4.15
N ALA A 30 -13.21 -5.42 -5.44
CA ALA A 30 -12.62 -6.26 -6.48
C ALA A 30 -12.29 -5.48 -7.75
N TRP A 31 -11.03 -5.09 -7.87
CA TRP A 31 -10.46 -4.41 -9.02
C TRP A 31 -8.95 -4.65 -9.13
N ARG A 32 -8.51 -5.30 -10.20
CA ARG A 32 -7.11 -5.68 -10.50
C ARG A 32 -6.46 -6.39 -9.30
N ASP A 33 -5.48 -5.73 -8.67
CA ASP A 33 -4.74 -6.27 -7.51
C ASP A 33 -5.54 -6.18 -6.21
N MET A 34 -6.60 -5.36 -6.16
CA MET A 34 -7.49 -5.24 -5.00
C MET A 34 -8.53 -6.34 -5.09
N LEU A 35 -8.40 -7.37 -4.26
CA LEU A 35 -9.44 -8.36 -4.04
C LEU A 35 -9.60 -8.58 -2.54
N VAL A 36 -10.65 -8.00 -1.97
CA VAL A 36 -11.00 -8.06 -0.55
C VAL A 36 -12.42 -8.56 -0.43
N LEU A 37 -12.54 -9.88 -0.25
CA LEU A 37 -13.79 -10.55 0.08
C LEU A 37 -14.22 -10.20 1.50
N ASP A 38 -15.50 -10.37 1.81
CA ASP A 38 -16.00 -10.13 3.16
C ASP A 38 -15.49 -11.16 4.16
N SER A 39 -15.33 -12.42 3.72
CA SER A 39 -14.76 -13.51 4.50
C SER A 39 -13.62 -14.19 3.73
N PRO A 40 -12.43 -13.58 3.65
CA PRO A 40 -11.27 -14.20 3.01
C PRO A 40 -10.87 -15.49 3.73
N ALA A 41 -10.42 -16.49 2.98
CA ALA A 41 -9.99 -17.77 3.55
C ALA A 41 -8.74 -17.63 4.42
N LEU A 42 -8.76 -18.35 5.54
CA LEU A 42 -7.56 -18.67 6.30
C LEU A 42 -6.77 -19.74 5.54
N SER A 43 -5.90 -19.31 4.61
CA SER A 43 -5.11 -20.19 3.76
C SER A 43 -3.60 -19.95 3.96
N PRO A 44 -2.71 -20.94 3.72
CA PRO A 44 -1.27 -20.73 3.79
C PRO A 44 -0.79 -19.52 2.97
N SER A 45 -1.38 -19.30 1.79
CA SER A 45 -1.07 -18.16 0.92
C SER A 45 -1.42 -16.79 1.53
N ALA A 46 -2.50 -16.68 2.32
CA ALA A 46 -2.84 -15.45 3.03
C ALA A 46 -1.76 -15.08 4.07
N PHE A 47 -1.07 -16.08 4.61
CA PHE A 47 0.02 -15.92 5.58
C PHE A 47 1.42 -15.93 4.94
N GLY A 48 1.51 -15.87 3.61
CA GLY A 48 2.77 -15.81 2.87
C GLY A 48 3.47 -17.16 2.63
N PHE A 49 2.88 -18.28 3.06
CA PHE A 49 3.40 -19.65 2.87
C PHE A 49 2.72 -20.36 1.69
N GLY A 50 2.28 -19.60 0.69
CA GLY A 50 1.76 -20.16 -0.56
C GLY A 50 2.88 -20.40 -1.57
N ASP A 51 2.49 -20.78 -2.79
CA ASP A 51 3.43 -21.07 -3.88
C ASP A 51 4.06 -19.82 -4.52
N LEU A 52 3.64 -18.62 -4.10
CA LEU A 52 4.06 -17.34 -4.65
C LEU A 52 4.79 -16.49 -3.59
N PRO A 53 5.65 -15.53 -4.00
CA PRO A 53 6.31 -14.64 -3.07
C PRO A 53 5.34 -13.95 -2.10
N ALA A 54 5.72 -13.86 -0.83
CA ALA A 54 4.91 -13.34 0.29
C ALA A 54 4.68 -11.82 0.26
N ARG A 55 4.33 -11.25 -0.91
CA ARG A 55 4.10 -9.82 -1.14
C ARG A 55 2.81 -9.29 -0.51
N ASN A 56 1.87 -10.19 -0.23
CA ASN A 56 0.57 -9.93 0.36
C ASN A 56 0.54 -10.14 1.88
N ALA A 57 1.62 -10.65 2.49
CA ALA A 57 1.72 -10.75 3.94
C ALA A 57 2.29 -9.45 4.53
N PRO A 58 1.78 -8.95 5.67
CA PRO A 58 0.69 -9.48 6.47
C PRO A 58 -0.73 -9.07 6.02
N GLN A 59 -0.88 -8.24 4.99
CA GLN A 59 -2.18 -7.71 4.56
C GLN A 59 -3.29 -8.77 4.55
N ASP A 60 -3.10 -9.84 3.79
CA ASP A 60 -4.15 -10.84 3.59
C ASP A 60 -4.40 -11.68 4.83
N GLY A 61 -3.35 -12.08 5.56
CA GLY A 61 -3.49 -12.83 6.81
C GLY A 61 -4.21 -12.01 7.90
N VAL A 62 -3.93 -10.70 7.99
CA VAL A 62 -4.65 -9.79 8.90
C VAL A 62 -6.12 -9.69 8.50
N LEU A 63 -6.42 -9.54 7.20
CA LEU A 63 -7.79 -9.49 6.71
C LEU A 63 -8.52 -10.83 6.90
N ALA A 64 -7.86 -11.97 6.72
CA ALA A 64 -8.45 -13.28 6.96
C ALA A 64 -8.75 -13.50 8.44
N ILE A 65 -7.85 -13.12 9.35
CA ILE A 65 -8.06 -13.21 10.82
C ILE A 65 -9.22 -12.32 11.25
N LEU A 66 -9.20 -11.04 10.88
CA LEU A 66 -10.24 -10.10 11.29
C LEU A 66 -11.57 -10.37 10.57
N GLY A 67 -11.50 -10.94 9.36
CA GLY A 67 -12.59 -11.42 8.51
C GLY A 67 -13.50 -12.47 9.16
N VAL A 68 -12.98 -13.18 10.17
CA VAL A 68 -13.77 -14.12 10.99
C VAL A 68 -14.81 -13.39 11.84
N LEU A 69 -14.53 -12.15 12.25
CA LEU A 69 -15.38 -11.38 13.17
C LEU A 69 -16.17 -10.28 12.47
N PHE A 70 -15.58 -9.65 11.47
CA PHE A 70 -16.15 -8.51 10.76
C PHE A 70 -15.87 -8.66 9.27
N PRO A 71 -16.76 -8.21 8.37
CA PRO A 71 -16.48 -8.30 6.94
C PRO A 71 -15.21 -7.50 6.60
N ALA A 72 -14.22 -8.18 6.04
CA ALA A 72 -12.87 -7.65 5.88
C ALA A 72 -12.82 -6.42 4.96
N SER A 73 -13.75 -6.32 4.00
CA SER A 73 -13.91 -5.16 3.14
C SER A 73 -14.14 -3.86 3.93
N TRP A 74 -14.87 -3.89 5.06
CA TRP A 74 -15.10 -2.71 5.90
C TRP A 74 -13.85 -2.23 6.64
N ILE A 75 -12.95 -3.15 6.98
CA ILE A 75 -11.67 -2.81 7.59
C ILE A 75 -10.85 -1.96 6.60
N VAL A 76 -10.81 -2.38 5.33
CA VAL A 76 -10.11 -1.65 4.26
C VAL A 76 -10.73 -0.28 4.04
N ARG A 77 -12.07 -0.14 4.06
CA ARG A 77 -12.74 1.16 3.98
C ARG A 77 -12.30 2.11 5.09
N VAL A 78 -12.32 1.65 6.34
CA VAL A 78 -11.90 2.45 7.50
C VAL A 78 -10.44 2.88 7.37
N LEU A 79 -9.56 1.96 6.95
CA LEU A 79 -8.15 2.26 6.73
C LEU A 79 -7.94 3.30 5.62
N LEU A 80 -8.61 3.17 4.49
CA LEU A 80 -8.44 4.10 3.36
C LEU A 80 -9.02 5.48 3.66
N ILE A 81 -10.25 5.57 4.17
CA ILE A 81 -10.88 6.84 4.53
C ILE A 81 -10.09 7.52 5.66
N GLY A 82 -9.70 6.76 6.69
CA GLY A 82 -8.90 7.25 7.80
C GLY A 82 -7.49 7.69 7.38
N GLY A 83 -6.83 6.93 6.50
CA GLY A 83 -5.52 7.26 5.93
C GLY A 83 -5.55 8.54 5.11
N ALA A 84 -6.52 8.68 4.21
CA ALA A 84 -6.71 9.90 3.42
C ALA A 84 -6.99 11.13 4.32
N ALA A 85 -7.86 10.97 5.34
CA ALA A 85 -8.12 12.04 6.31
C ALA A 85 -6.88 12.42 7.12
N ALA A 86 -6.08 11.43 7.54
CA ALA A 86 -4.82 11.66 8.23
C ALA A 86 -3.79 12.38 7.34
N ALA A 87 -3.71 12.03 6.05
CA ALA A 87 -2.87 12.72 5.07
C ALA A 87 -3.29 14.18 4.87
N ALA A 88 -4.60 14.44 4.73
CA ALA A 88 -5.14 15.81 4.66
C ALA A 88 -4.74 16.62 5.91
N TYR A 89 -4.91 16.03 7.10
CA TYR A 89 -4.51 16.64 8.36
C TYR A 89 -3.00 16.91 8.42
N ALA A 90 -2.17 15.96 7.99
CA ALA A 90 -0.72 16.11 7.95
C ALA A 90 -0.28 17.23 7.01
N GLY A 91 -0.88 17.33 5.82
CA GLY A 91 -0.63 18.43 4.87
C GLY A 91 -0.97 19.79 5.49
N ALA A 92 -2.13 19.90 6.14
CA ALA A 92 -2.53 21.11 6.86
C ALA A 92 -1.57 21.45 8.01
N LEU A 93 -1.15 20.46 8.79
CA LEU A 93 -0.24 20.63 9.93
C LEU A 93 1.15 21.10 9.49
N LEU A 94 1.74 20.45 8.49
CA LEU A 94 3.04 20.84 7.93
C LEU A 94 3.04 22.28 7.40
N ALA A 95 1.96 22.68 6.75
CA ALA A 95 1.81 24.04 6.25
C ALA A 95 1.46 25.05 7.36
N HIS A 96 0.78 24.63 8.42
CA HIS A 96 0.52 25.45 9.61
C HIS A 96 1.81 25.75 10.39
N GLU A 97 2.70 24.75 10.57
CA GLU A 97 4.01 24.92 11.23
C GLU A 97 4.87 26.03 10.60
N ARG A 98 4.60 26.40 9.33
CA ARG A 98 5.31 27.43 8.58
C ARG A 98 4.53 28.72 8.39
N SER A 99 3.41 28.86 9.07
CA SER A 99 2.52 30.02 8.92
C SER A 99 2.16 30.30 7.44
N ALA A 100 2.01 29.22 6.65
CA ALA A 100 1.80 29.34 5.21
C ALA A 100 0.50 30.07 4.88
N SER A 101 0.41 30.61 3.67
CA SER A 101 -0.84 31.18 3.14
C SER A 101 -1.94 30.11 3.00
N LEU A 102 -3.20 30.53 2.95
CA LEU A 102 -4.32 29.59 2.79
C LEU A 102 -4.19 28.73 1.52
N PRO A 103 -3.90 29.27 0.32
CA PRO A 103 -3.73 28.44 -0.88
C PRO A 103 -2.58 27.43 -0.77
N ALA A 104 -1.49 27.80 -0.10
CA ALA A 104 -0.38 26.89 0.16
C ALA A 104 -0.76 25.74 1.11
N GLN A 105 -1.62 25.99 2.10
CA GLN A 105 -2.19 24.94 2.96
C GLN A 105 -3.09 23.99 2.15
N LEU A 106 -4.00 24.54 1.34
CA LEU A 106 -4.86 23.73 0.46
C LEU A 106 -4.04 22.90 -0.51
N THR A 107 -2.94 23.45 -1.04
CA THR A 107 -2.00 22.74 -1.92
C THR A 107 -1.35 21.57 -1.19
N ALA A 108 -0.80 21.80 0.01
CA ALA A 108 -0.15 20.75 0.79
C ALA A 108 -1.13 19.62 1.15
N MET A 109 -2.39 19.95 1.46
CA MET A 109 -3.46 18.97 1.67
C MET A 109 -3.79 18.19 0.40
N THR A 110 -3.88 18.89 -0.74
CA THR A 110 -4.17 18.28 -2.06
C THR A 110 -3.08 17.27 -2.40
N ILE A 111 -1.81 17.68 -2.37
CA ILE A 111 -0.68 16.79 -2.66
C ILE A 111 -0.66 15.59 -1.70
N ALA A 112 -0.96 15.79 -0.42
CA ALA A 112 -0.96 14.71 0.56
C ALA A 112 -2.04 13.66 0.26
N VAL A 113 -3.22 14.06 -0.21
CA VAL A 113 -4.37 13.16 -0.44
C VAL A 113 -4.46 12.68 -1.88
N ALA A 114 -4.47 13.61 -2.83
CA ALA A 114 -4.75 13.41 -4.25
C ALA A 114 -3.56 13.89 -5.09
N ASN A 115 -2.73 12.94 -5.48
CA ASN A 115 -1.61 13.13 -6.41
C ASN A 115 -1.53 11.92 -7.35
N PRO A 116 -0.81 12.01 -8.49
CA PRO A 116 -0.79 10.96 -9.50
C PRO A 116 -0.39 9.58 -8.95
N PHE A 117 0.60 9.51 -8.06
CA PHE A 117 0.99 8.26 -7.40
C PHE A 117 -0.21 7.58 -6.73
N VAL A 118 -0.96 8.34 -5.93
CA VAL A 118 -2.10 7.80 -5.19
C VAL A 118 -3.19 7.31 -6.14
N VAL A 119 -3.54 8.12 -7.15
CA VAL A 119 -4.62 7.79 -8.09
C VAL A 119 -4.26 6.56 -8.92
N GLU A 120 -3.06 6.54 -9.52
CA GLU A 120 -2.58 5.40 -10.31
C GLU A 120 -2.54 4.11 -9.48
N ARG A 121 -2.12 4.19 -8.20
CA ARG A 121 -2.05 3.01 -7.31
C ARG A 121 -3.42 2.55 -6.82
N LEU A 122 -4.38 3.45 -6.64
CA LEU A 122 -5.78 3.09 -6.41
C LEU A 122 -6.36 2.38 -7.63
N LEU A 123 -6.16 2.91 -8.84
CA LEU A 123 -6.61 2.30 -10.09
C LEU A 123 -5.92 0.98 -10.40
N GLN A 124 -4.70 0.75 -9.89
CA GLN A 124 -4.04 -0.55 -9.96
C GLN A 124 -4.59 -1.55 -8.93
N GLY A 125 -5.29 -1.10 -7.88
CA GLY A 125 -5.77 -1.94 -6.79
C GLY A 125 -4.77 -2.12 -5.63
N GLN A 126 -3.71 -1.32 -5.58
CA GLN A 126 -2.66 -1.41 -4.55
C GLN A 126 -2.99 -0.56 -3.31
N TRP A 127 -4.15 -0.83 -2.71
CA TRP A 127 -4.76 0.01 -1.67
C TRP A 127 -3.89 0.17 -0.41
N SER A 128 -3.17 -0.86 0.00
CA SER A 128 -2.31 -0.84 1.20
C SER A 128 -1.02 -0.05 0.97
N LEU A 129 -0.54 0.02 -0.28
CA LEU A 129 0.55 0.90 -0.67
C LEU A 129 0.09 2.36 -0.70
N VAL A 130 -1.14 2.62 -1.15
CA VAL A 130 -1.77 3.94 -1.07
C VAL A 130 -1.89 4.40 0.38
N LEU A 131 -2.34 3.51 1.28
CA LEU A 131 -2.37 3.78 2.72
C LEU A 131 -0.97 4.16 3.23
N ALA A 132 0.07 3.41 2.87
CA ALA A 132 1.44 3.73 3.26
C ALA A 132 1.88 5.11 2.74
N ALA A 133 1.56 5.45 1.48
CA ALA A 133 1.86 6.77 0.89
C ALA A 133 1.18 7.92 1.62
N TRP A 134 -0.10 7.77 2.00
CA TRP A 134 -0.82 8.73 2.84
C TRP A 134 -0.22 8.88 4.24
N LEU A 135 0.36 7.81 4.79
CA LEU A 135 0.96 7.83 6.12
C LEU A 135 2.39 8.40 6.15
N LEU A 136 3.10 8.49 5.02
CA LEU A 136 4.45 9.10 5.01
C LEU A 136 4.43 10.58 5.44
N PRO A 137 3.56 11.47 4.89
CA PRO A 137 3.41 12.82 5.40
C PRO A 137 3.00 12.87 6.88
N VAL A 138 2.19 11.92 7.34
CA VAL A 138 1.78 11.82 8.76
C VAL A 138 2.98 11.56 9.66
N ILE A 139 3.88 10.65 9.27
CA ILE A 139 5.13 10.38 10.00
C ILE A 139 5.98 11.66 10.12
N VAL A 140 6.10 12.43 9.04
CA VAL A 140 6.87 13.69 9.04
C VAL A 140 6.20 14.77 9.90
N ALA A 141 4.87 14.91 9.79
CA ALA A 141 4.09 15.89 10.54
C ALA A 141 4.11 15.60 12.04
N LEU A 142 4.06 14.31 12.42
CA LEU A 142 4.00 13.86 13.81
C LEU A 142 5.36 13.38 14.35
N ARG A 143 6.48 13.78 13.71
CA ARG A 143 7.87 13.35 14.06
C ARG A 143 8.27 13.54 15.52
N THR A 144 7.60 14.42 16.26
CA THR A 144 7.81 14.68 17.70
C THR A 144 6.91 13.83 18.61
N HIS A 145 5.93 13.12 18.05
CA HIS A 145 4.94 12.31 18.74
C HIS A 145 5.15 10.82 18.38
N LEU A 146 6.20 10.21 18.97
CA LEU A 146 6.68 8.88 18.62
C LEU A 146 5.57 7.80 18.53
N VAL A 147 4.60 7.79 19.44
CA VAL A 147 3.52 6.78 19.41
C VAL A 147 2.74 6.83 18.09
N TRP A 148 2.42 8.02 17.60
CA TRP A 148 1.69 8.17 16.34
C TRP A 148 2.57 7.87 15.12
N VAL A 149 3.87 8.12 15.21
CA VAL A 149 4.84 7.65 14.20
C VAL A 149 4.83 6.12 14.14
N LEU A 150 4.89 5.43 15.30
CA LEU A 150 4.88 3.97 15.35
C LEU A 150 3.56 3.38 14.85
N VAL A 151 2.41 4.00 15.16
CA VAL A 151 1.10 3.61 14.61
C VAL A 151 1.10 3.74 13.08
N ALA A 152 1.58 4.86 12.53
CA ALA A 152 1.66 5.06 11.08
C ALA A 152 2.62 4.04 10.42
N VAL A 153 3.75 3.72 11.05
CA VAL A 153 4.68 2.67 10.59
C VAL A 153 4.02 1.30 10.60
N LEU A 154 3.30 0.94 11.67
CA LEU A 154 2.60 -0.34 11.77
C LEU A 154 1.50 -0.49 10.73
N LEU A 155 0.68 0.55 10.51
CA LEU A 155 -0.34 0.53 9.47
C LEU A 155 0.29 0.45 8.07
N SER A 156 1.42 1.11 7.83
CA SER A 156 2.14 1.02 6.56
C SER A 156 2.77 -0.36 6.34
N SER A 157 3.04 -1.12 7.42
CA SER A 157 3.65 -2.45 7.35
C SER A 157 2.73 -3.56 6.85
N LEU A 158 1.48 -3.24 6.46
CA LEU A 158 0.60 -4.18 5.77
C LEU A 158 1.21 -4.68 4.44
N THR A 159 2.18 -3.96 3.88
CA THR A 159 3.00 -4.44 2.75
C THR A 159 4.48 -4.36 3.06
N PRO A 160 5.33 -5.20 2.43
CA PRO A 160 6.78 -5.10 2.56
C PRO A 160 7.31 -3.71 2.17
N THR A 161 6.88 -3.16 1.03
CA THR A 161 7.29 -1.82 0.57
C THR A 161 6.87 -0.73 1.56
N GLY A 162 5.63 -0.78 2.05
CA GLY A 162 5.14 0.19 3.03
C GLY A 162 5.90 0.11 4.36
N ALA A 163 6.24 -1.09 4.83
CA ALA A 163 7.08 -1.29 6.02
C ALA A 163 8.46 -0.63 5.83
N LEU A 164 9.13 -0.89 4.70
CA LEU A 164 10.45 -0.35 4.40
C LEU A 164 10.44 1.18 4.32
N PHE A 165 9.52 1.75 3.55
CA PHE A 165 9.49 3.20 3.29
C PHE A 165 9.00 4.01 4.50
N ALA A 166 8.04 3.49 5.26
CA ALA A 166 7.63 4.12 6.51
C ALA A 166 8.74 4.08 7.56
N THR A 167 9.47 2.96 7.65
CA THR A 167 10.65 2.85 8.53
C THR A 167 11.73 3.84 8.13
N LEU A 168 12.09 3.86 6.85
CA LEU A 168 13.10 4.79 6.33
C LEU A 168 12.70 6.24 6.63
N THR A 169 11.44 6.59 6.37
CA THR A 169 10.90 7.92 6.69
C THR A 169 11.00 8.23 8.18
N ALA A 170 10.57 7.31 9.04
CA ALA A 170 10.61 7.46 10.48
C ALA A 170 12.05 7.67 10.99
N LEU A 171 13.01 6.82 10.58
CA LEU A 171 14.41 6.90 11.01
C LEU A 171 15.08 8.24 10.65
N PHE A 172 14.69 8.83 9.52
CA PHE A 172 15.19 10.12 9.05
C PHE A 172 14.62 11.29 9.87
N VAL A 173 13.37 11.21 10.34
CA VAL A 173 12.70 12.35 11.01
C VAL A 173 12.68 12.27 12.53
N VAL A 174 12.64 11.07 13.12
CA VAL A 174 12.66 10.92 14.57
C VAL A 174 14.06 11.18 15.12
N ARG A 175 14.11 11.84 16.28
CA ARG A 175 15.36 12.19 16.96
C ARG A 175 15.57 11.34 18.20
N GLY A 176 16.83 11.01 18.46
CA GLY A 176 17.25 10.24 19.63
C GLY A 176 17.37 8.74 19.35
N TRP A 177 18.39 8.14 19.96
CA TRP A 177 18.72 6.72 19.78
C TRP A 177 17.57 5.79 20.19
N HIS A 178 16.96 6.02 21.36
CA HIS A 178 15.86 5.21 21.86
C HIS A 178 14.66 5.15 20.91
N SER A 179 14.28 6.28 20.31
CA SER A 179 13.17 6.33 19.34
C SER A 179 13.48 5.54 18.08
N ARG A 180 14.73 5.59 17.60
CA ARG A 180 15.18 4.81 16.44
C ARG A 180 15.19 3.32 16.72
N VAL A 181 15.74 2.91 17.87
CA VAL A 181 15.76 1.50 18.30
C VAL A 181 14.33 0.98 18.44
N LEU A 182 13.44 1.71 19.10
CA LEU A 182 12.04 1.28 19.23
C LEU A 182 11.35 1.16 17.87
N THR A 183 11.60 2.08 16.96
CA THR A 183 11.07 2.01 15.58
C THR A 183 11.55 0.74 14.87
N LEU A 184 12.85 0.44 14.96
CA LEU A 184 13.44 -0.77 14.37
C LEU A 184 12.86 -2.06 14.98
N VAL A 185 12.69 -2.11 16.31
CA VAL A 185 12.10 -3.28 16.99
C VAL A 185 10.65 -3.49 16.55
N VAL A 186 9.84 -2.42 16.57
CA VAL A 186 8.42 -2.48 16.17
C VAL A 186 8.30 -2.96 14.73
N VAL A 187 9.09 -2.41 13.81
CA VAL A 187 8.99 -2.84 12.41
C VAL A 187 9.60 -4.20 12.15
N GLY A 188 10.64 -4.60 12.90
CA GLY A 188 11.21 -5.94 12.83
C GLY A 188 10.14 -6.99 13.15
N LEU A 189 9.38 -6.77 14.24
CA LEU A 189 8.24 -7.61 14.60
C LEU A 189 7.13 -7.59 13.55
N ALA A 190 6.79 -6.39 13.04
CA ALA A 190 5.75 -6.23 12.03
C ALA A 190 6.12 -6.79 10.65
N SER A 191 7.41 -7.00 10.38
CA SER A 191 7.92 -7.53 9.11
C SER A 191 8.13 -9.05 9.11
N LEU A 192 8.10 -9.71 10.29
CA LEU A 192 8.15 -11.18 10.38
C LEU A 192 7.16 -11.91 9.45
N PRO A 193 5.91 -11.45 9.26
CA PRO A 193 4.93 -12.12 8.42
C PRO A 193 5.35 -12.34 6.96
N TRP A 194 6.19 -11.47 6.40
CA TRP A 194 6.68 -11.60 5.03
C TRP A 194 8.16 -11.96 4.97
N LEU A 195 8.96 -11.55 5.96
CA LEU A 195 10.38 -11.91 6.04
C LEU A 195 10.57 -13.42 6.23
N VAL A 196 9.82 -14.04 7.14
CA VAL A 196 10.02 -15.46 7.46
C VAL A 196 9.70 -16.37 6.27
N PRO A 197 8.57 -16.23 5.57
CA PRO A 197 8.33 -17.01 4.37
C PRO A 197 9.35 -16.73 3.26
N SER A 198 9.78 -15.47 3.09
CA SER A 198 10.77 -15.09 2.05
C SER A 198 12.17 -15.69 2.27
N LEU A 199 12.48 -16.17 3.49
CA LEU A 199 13.73 -16.87 3.77
C LEU A 199 13.72 -18.34 3.33
N GLN A 200 12.53 -18.93 3.11
CA GLN A 200 12.40 -20.31 2.67
C GLN A 200 12.67 -20.45 1.18
N ASP A 201 12.17 -19.50 0.38
CA ASP A 201 12.44 -19.38 -1.04
C ASP A 201 12.73 -17.92 -1.37
N ILE A 202 14.02 -17.57 -1.51
CA ILE A 202 14.42 -16.21 -1.92
C ILE A 202 13.98 -16.02 -3.38
N PRO A 203 12.97 -15.19 -3.66
CA PRO A 203 12.50 -15.00 -5.02
C PRO A 203 13.61 -14.36 -5.85
N HIS A 204 13.86 -14.91 -7.03
CA HIS A 204 14.73 -14.26 -8.01
C HIS A 204 13.84 -13.70 -9.11
N ALA A 205 13.60 -12.39 -9.05
CA ALA A 205 12.94 -11.70 -10.15
C ALA A 205 13.86 -11.69 -11.38
N ALA A 206 13.33 -12.09 -12.53
CA ALA A 206 14.08 -12.00 -13.77
C ALA A 206 14.38 -10.53 -14.10
N THR A 207 15.52 -10.27 -14.73
CA THR A 207 15.85 -8.91 -15.18
C THR A 207 14.78 -8.34 -16.12
N SER A 208 14.12 -9.19 -16.93
CA SER A 208 12.97 -8.81 -17.76
C SER A 208 11.81 -8.19 -16.96
N SER A 209 11.61 -8.61 -15.71
CA SER A 209 10.60 -8.03 -14.82
C SER A 209 10.88 -6.55 -14.50
N TYR A 210 12.15 -6.15 -14.38
CA TYR A 210 12.50 -4.75 -14.11
C TYR A 210 12.22 -3.85 -15.31
N PHE A 211 12.36 -4.37 -16.53
CA PHE A 211 11.93 -3.66 -17.73
C PHE A 211 10.42 -3.54 -17.80
N ALA A 212 9.69 -4.63 -17.55
CA ALA A 212 8.22 -4.66 -17.62
C ALA A 212 7.55 -3.77 -16.57
N PHE A 213 8.12 -3.69 -15.36
CA PHE A 213 7.59 -2.89 -14.26
C PHE A 213 8.27 -1.52 -14.11
N GLY A 214 9.10 -1.14 -15.08
CA GLY A 214 9.80 0.14 -15.10
C GLY A 214 8.83 1.34 -15.20
N PRO A 215 9.25 2.54 -14.76
CA PRO A 215 8.42 3.73 -14.87
C PRO A 215 8.11 4.08 -16.31
N ARG A 216 6.84 4.41 -16.57
CA ARG A 216 6.33 4.70 -17.91
C ARG A 216 6.38 6.19 -18.20
N ALA A 217 6.57 6.52 -19.48
CA ALA A 217 6.37 7.87 -20.00
C ALA A 217 4.87 8.21 -20.10
N GLU A 218 4.52 9.47 -19.80
CA GLU A 218 3.21 10.03 -20.09
C GLU A 218 3.27 11.11 -21.17
N THR A 219 2.12 11.35 -21.77
CA THR A 219 1.94 12.25 -22.90
C THR A 219 2.53 13.64 -22.61
N TYR A 220 3.37 14.12 -23.54
CA TYR A 220 4.08 15.42 -23.51
C TYR A 220 5.17 15.63 -22.45
N VAL A 221 5.41 14.69 -21.53
CA VAL A 221 6.37 14.89 -20.42
C VAL A 221 7.49 13.85 -20.34
N GLY A 222 7.34 12.71 -21.03
CA GLY A 222 8.30 11.61 -20.98
C GLY A 222 8.41 10.99 -19.57
N THR A 223 9.25 9.97 -19.40
CA THR A 223 9.37 9.27 -18.11
C THR A 223 9.89 10.17 -16.98
N LEU A 224 10.88 11.02 -17.27
CA LEU A 224 11.40 11.96 -16.27
C LEU A 224 10.31 12.90 -15.77
N GLY A 225 9.52 13.50 -16.68
CA GLY A 225 8.44 14.39 -16.30
C GLY A 225 7.32 13.68 -15.55
N SER A 226 6.99 12.44 -15.91
CA SER A 226 6.06 11.60 -15.16
C SER A 226 6.51 11.36 -13.72
N LEU A 227 7.78 10.98 -13.52
CA LEU A 227 8.35 10.77 -12.19
C LEU A 227 8.37 12.06 -11.35
N LEU A 228 8.75 13.20 -11.95
CA LEU A 228 8.68 14.51 -11.28
C LEU A 228 7.24 14.96 -10.99
N GLY A 229 6.27 14.50 -11.79
CA GLY A 229 4.84 14.69 -11.53
C GLY A 229 4.25 13.68 -10.54
N LEU A 230 5.06 12.79 -9.94
CA LEU A 230 4.64 11.68 -9.09
C LEU A 230 3.86 10.55 -9.80
N GLY A 231 3.75 10.57 -11.13
CA GLY A 231 3.05 9.56 -11.92
C GLY A 231 3.99 8.53 -12.55
N GLY A 232 3.55 7.92 -13.64
CA GLY A 232 4.37 7.01 -14.46
C GLY A 232 4.32 5.55 -14.03
N ILE A 233 3.19 5.09 -13.48
CA ILE A 233 2.94 3.65 -13.26
C ILE A 233 3.16 2.84 -14.56
N TRP A 234 3.73 1.65 -14.41
CA TRP A 234 4.04 0.74 -15.52
C TRP A 234 2.77 0.30 -16.27
N ASN A 235 1.66 0.05 -15.55
CA ASN A 235 0.40 -0.37 -16.15
C ASN A 235 -0.32 0.84 -16.78
N GLY A 236 -0.28 0.94 -18.12
CA GLY A 236 -0.95 2.00 -18.86
C GLY A 236 -2.46 2.09 -18.64
N GLN A 237 -3.12 0.98 -18.30
CA GLN A 237 -4.55 0.98 -18.01
C GLN A 237 -4.89 1.54 -16.60
N ALA A 238 -3.89 1.77 -15.75
CA ALA A 238 -4.06 2.42 -14.44
C ALA A 238 -3.79 3.93 -14.50
N VAL A 239 -3.57 4.49 -15.70
CA VAL A 239 -3.32 5.92 -15.90
C VAL A 239 -4.64 6.64 -16.18
N PRO A 240 -4.99 7.69 -15.41
CA PRO A 240 -6.19 8.50 -15.65
C PRO A 240 -6.30 9.02 -17.09
N ALA A 241 -7.53 9.17 -17.59
CA ALA A 241 -7.77 9.66 -18.95
C ALA A 241 -7.16 11.06 -19.19
N SER A 242 -7.27 11.97 -18.21
CA SER A 242 -6.70 13.32 -18.29
C SER A 242 -5.17 13.29 -18.46
N ARG A 243 -4.50 12.38 -17.76
CA ARG A 243 -3.04 12.24 -17.83
C ARG A 243 -2.61 11.66 -19.18
N SER A 244 -3.37 10.68 -19.69
CA SER A 244 -3.22 10.19 -21.06
C SER A 244 -3.45 11.29 -22.11
N ALA A 245 -4.33 12.25 -21.84
CA ALA A 245 -4.55 13.44 -22.67
C ALA A 245 -3.49 14.55 -22.52
N GLY A 246 -2.53 14.41 -21.60
CA GLY A 246 -1.42 15.36 -21.45
C GLY A 246 -1.40 16.18 -20.15
N PHE A 247 -2.31 15.93 -19.20
CA PHE A 247 -2.40 16.71 -17.95
C PHE A 247 -1.21 16.45 -17.01
N ALA A 248 -0.34 15.49 -17.33
CA ALA A 248 0.94 15.29 -16.67
C ALA A 248 1.82 16.55 -16.69
N ILE A 249 1.63 17.46 -17.65
CA ILE A 249 2.32 18.76 -17.70
C ILE A 249 2.09 19.60 -16.44
N PHE A 250 0.90 19.53 -15.83
CA PHE A 250 0.60 20.24 -14.59
C PHE A 250 1.41 19.69 -13.41
N GLY A 251 1.73 18.40 -13.40
CA GLY A 251 2.63 17.80 -12.42
C GLY A 251 4.07 18.32 -12.55
N VAL A 252 4.56 18.49 -13.78
CA VAL A 252 5.88 19.06 -14.07
C VAL A 252 5.95 20.54 -13.66
N VAL A 253 4.93 21.32 -14.02
CA VAL A 253 4.83 22.74 -13.61
C VAL A 253 4.72 22.86 -12.08
N LEU A 254 3.92 21.98 -11.45
CA LEU A 254 3.83 21.90 -9.99
C LEU A 254 5.21 21.68 -9.36
N PHE A 255 5.95 20.66 -9.82
CA PHE A 255 7.31 20.39 -9.33
C PHE A 255 8.24 21.61 -9.46
N ALA A 256 8.22 22.26 -10.63
CA ALA A 256 9.04 23.45 -10.88
C ALA A 256 8.71 24.60 -9.90
N VAL A 257 7.43 24.85 -9.64
CA VAL A 257 7.00 25.93 -8.72
C VAL A 257 7.28 25.55 -7.26
N LEU A 258 7.14 24.27 -6.88
CA LEU A 258 7.48 23.79 -5.53
C LEU A 258 8.96 24.03 -5.19
N TRP A 259 9.84 24.11 -6.18
CA TRP A 259 11.25 24.47 -5.96
C TRP A 259 11.42 25.83 -5.28
N LEU A 260 10.49 26.78 -5.47
CA LEU A 260 10.48 28.07 -4.77
C LEU A 260 10.32 27.90 -3.25
N GLY A 261 9.60 26.86 -2.84
CA GLY A 261 9.38 26.50 -1.44
C GLY A 261 10.40 25.52 -0.86
N ARG A 262 11.44 25.12 -1.60
CA ARG A 262 12.42 24.09 -1.17
C ARG A 262 13.08 24.35 0.19
N ARG A 263 13.27 25.63 0.56
CA ARG A 263 13.83 26.00 1.87
C ARG A 263 12.93 25.59 3.04
N ALA A 264 11.65 25.35 2.77
CA ALA A 264 10.74 24.83 3.77
C ALA A 264 10.93 23.32 4.01
N VAL A 265 11.57 22.58 3.10
CA VAL A 265 11.75 21.13 3.24
C VAL A 265 12.87 20.85 4.26
N PRO A 266 12.60 20.09 5.35
CA PRO A 266 13.66 19.64 6.24
C PRO A 266 14.70 18.81 5.48
N ARG A 267 16.00 18.98 5.75
CA ARG A 267 17.07 18.28 5.02
C ARG A 267 16.91 16.76 4.97
N ALA A 268 16.45 16.16 6.07
CA ALA A 268 16.18 14.72 6.12
C ALA A 268 15.07 14.31 5.14
N VAL A 269 14.00 15.10 5.04
CA VAL A 269 12.88 14.85 4.13
C VAL A 269 13.30 15.09 2.67
N LEU A 270 14.15 16.09 2.42
CA LEU A 270 14.73 16.32 1.09
C LEU A 270 15.63 15.15 0.66
N ALA A 271 16.43 14.60 1.58
CA ALA A 271 17.27 13.43 1.29
C ALA A 271 16.41 12.20 0.92
N LEU A 272 15.29 11.97 1.60
CA LEU A 272 14.33 10.92 1.23
C LEU A 272 13.76 11.14 -0.18
N ALA A 273 13.39 12.37 -0.53
CA ALA A 273 12.88 12.68 -1.85
C ALA A 273 13.92 12.44 -2.95
N VAL A 274 15.19 12.81 -2.71
CA VAL A 274 16.30 12.54 -3.62
C VAL A 274 16.54 11.04 -3.75
N LEU A 275 16.51 10.28 -2.66
CA LEU A 275 16.64 8.82 -2.69
C LEU A 275 15.49 8.16 -3.45
N GLY A 276 14.25 8.61 -3.24
CA GLY A 276 13.07 8.06 -3.91
C GLY A 276 13.06 8.34 -5.41
N LEU A 277 13.18 9.62 -5.80
CA LEU A 277 13.22 10.01 -7.22
C LEU A 277 14.47 9.46 -7.92
N GLY A 278 15.63 9.50 -7.25
CA GLY A 278 16.88 8.95 -7.79
C GLY A 278 16.80 7.44 -7.98
N GLY A 279 16.23 6.71 -7.03
CA GLY A 279 16.02 5.27 -7.16
C GLY A 279 15.05 4.89 -8.28
N ALA A 280 13.96 5.65 -8.45
CA ALA A 280 13.05 5.48 -9.58
C ALA A 280 13.73 5.77 -10.93
N LEU A 281 14.59 6.79 -10.99
CA LEU A 281 15.39 7.10 -12.18
C LEU A 281 16.41 5.99 -12.49
N VAL A 282 17.06 5.41 -11.48
CA VAL A 282 17.95 4.26 -11.67
C VAL A 282 17.16 3.07 -12.20
N GLY A 283 15.98 2.78 -11.64
CA GLY A 283 15.14 1.71 -12.15
C GLY A 283 14.61 1.93 -13.58
N TRP A 284 14.55 3.19 -14.04
CA TRP A 284 14.23 3.51 -15.43
C TRP A 284 15.46 3.43 -16.37
N LEU A 285 16.59 4.03 -15.98
CA LEU A 285 17.77 4.21 -16.85
C LEU A 285 18.76 3.04 -16.80
N ALA A 286 18.75 2.27 -15.72
CA ALA A 286 19.66 1.14 -15.49
C ALA A 286 18.94 0.01 -14.70
N PRO A 287 17.83 -0.55 -15.24
CA PRO A 287 17.08 -1.62 -14.57
C PRO A 287 17.94 -2.85 -14.26
N GLU A 288 18.99 -3.12 -15.02
CA GLU A 288 19.93 -4.22 -14.81
C GLU A 288 20.71 -4.05 -13.50
N LEU A 289 21.16 -2.83 -13.20
CA LEU A 289 21.85 -2.51 -11.95
C LEU A 289 20.96 -2.77 -10.75
N LEU A 290 19.67 -2.42 -10.86
CA LEU A 290 18.70 -2.68 -9.81
C LEU A 290 18.43 -4.19 -9.66
N SER A 291 18.28 -4.91 -10.78
CA SER A 291 18.06 -6.36 -10.80
C SER A 291 19.22 -7.17 -10.21
N ALA A 292 20.44 -6.62 -10.21
CA ALA A 292 21.61 -7.29 -9.66
C ALA A 292 21.66 -7.31 -8.12
N VAL A 293 20.91 -6.41 -7.45
CA VAL A 293 21.01 -6.20 -6.00
C VAL A 293 19.67 -6.33 -5.26
N ASP A 294 18.56 -6.35 -5.99
CA ASP A 294 17.20 -6.42 -5.45
C ASP A 294 16.56 -7.77 -5.79
N PRO A 295 15.96 -8.48 -4.83
CA PRO A 295 15.25 -9.75 -5.06
C PRO A 295 13.85 -9.56 -5.68
N GLY A 296 13.55 -8.41 -6.28
CA GLY A 296 12.26 -8.10 -6.91
C GLY A 296 11.36 -7.14 -6.13
N VAL A 297 11.77 -6.62 -4.97
CA VAL A 297 10.96 -5.67 -4.18
C VAL A 297 10.88 -4.30 -4.87
N LEU A 298 11.97 -3.91 -5.53
CA LEU A 298 12.15 -2.64 -6.23
C LEU A 298 11.95 -2.77 -7.76
N ARG A 299 11.54 -3.94 -8.27
CA ARG A 299 11.25 -4.15 -9.70
C ARG A 299 10.23 -3.15 -10.24
N ASP A 300 9.25 -2.80 -9.43
CA ASP A 300 8.36 -1.66 -9.66
C ASP A 300 8.97 -0.40 -9.02
N SER A 301 9.92 0.20 -9.71
CA SER A 301 10.73 1.29 -9.17
C SER A 301 9.96 2.61 -9.05
N GLN A 302 8.81 2.76 -9.74
CA GLN A 302 7.93 3.91 -9.58
C GLN A 302 7.41 4.03 -8.14
N LYS A 303 7.29 2.91 -7.41
CA LYS A 303 6.93 2.91 -5.97
C LYS A 303 7.82 3.81 -5.14
N LEU A 304 9.10 3.96 -5.50
CA LEU A 304 10.07 4.78 -4.77
C LEU A 304 9.69 6.26 -4.74
N VAL A 305 8.92 6.73 -5.72
CA VAL A 305 8.49 8.12 -5.83
C VAL A 305 7.64 8.58 -4.64
N MET A 306 6.97 7.66 -3.93
CA MET A 306 6.19 8.03 -2.73
C MET A 306 7.04 8.64 -1.61
N LEU A 307 8.34 8.33 -1.55
CA LEU A 307 9.28 8.96 -0.61
C LEU A 307 9.44 10.48 -0.84
N ALA A 308 9.07 10.98 -2.02
CA ALA A 308 9.09 12.40 -2.33
C ALA A 308 7.82 13.16 -1.87
N ILE A 309 6.70 12.46 -1.64
CA ILE A 309 5.40 13.08 -1.28
C ILE A 309 5.53 14.00 -0.05
N PRO A 310 6.18 13.59 1.07
CA PRO A 310 6.31 14.48 2.22
C PRO A 310 7.13 15.74 1.92
N ALA A 311 8.11 15.66 1.02
CA ALA A 311 8.89 16.83 0.59
C ALA A 311 8.04 17.79 -0.25
N TYR A 312 7.16 17.27 -1.11
CA TYR A 312 6.25 18.10 -1.91
C TYR A 312 5.26 18.84 -1.00
N CYS A 313 4.71 18.17 0.02
CA CYS A 313 3.87 18.79 1.04
C CYS A 313 4.62 19.89 1.80
N CYS A 314 5.85 19.63 2.23
CA CYS A 314 6.69 20.62 2.91
C CYS A 314 7.05 21.80 1.99
N ALA A 315 7.33 21.54 0.72
CA ALA A 315 7.69 22.55 -0.26
C ALA A 315 6.49 23.47 -0.55
N ALA A 316 5.29 22.91 -0.70
CA ALA A 316 4.05 23.67 -0.89
C ALA A 316 3.84 24.71 0.22
N ALA A 317 4.13 24.35 1.47
CA ALA A 317 4.06 25.26 2.61
C ALA A 317 5.02 26.45 2.51
N GLY A 318 6.13 26.32 1.79
CA GLY A 318 7.14 27.36 1.59
C GLY A 318 6.94 28.21 0.34
N VAL A 319 5.95 27.91 -0.50
CA VAL A 319 5.73 28.65 -1.75
C VAL A 319 5.25 30.07 -1.44
N PRO A 320 5.84 31.11 -2.07
CA PRO A 320 5.39 32.49 -1.91
C PRO A 320 3.92 32.67 -2.30
N ARG A 321 3.20 33.57 -1.61
CA ARG A 321 1.76 33.81 -1.85
C ARG A 321 1.41 34.10 -3.31
N LEU A 322 2.29 34.78 -4.05
CA LEU A 322 2.12 35.08 -5.48
C LEU A 322 1.93 33.82 -6.32
N TRP A 323 2.65 32.75 -5.98
CA TRP A 323 2.66 31.49 -6.74
C TRP A 323 1.72 30.43 -6.17
N ALA A 324 1.27 30.60 -4.92
CA ALA A 324 0.49 29.58 -4.20
C ALA A 324 -0.84 29.21 -4.88
N TYR A 325 -1.48 30.14 -5.60
CA TYR A 325 -2.69 29.84 -6.39
C TYR A 325 -2.37 29.00 -7.64
N LEU A 326 -1.27 29.30 -8.34
CA LEU A 326 -0.81 28.48 -9.46
C LEU A 326 -0.46 27.07 -8.98
N THR A 327 0.21 26.96 -7.83
CA THR A 327 0.56 25.67 -7.23
C THR A 327 -0.69 24.87 -6.88
N LEU A 328 -1.71 25.50 -6.28
CA LEU A 328 -2.99 24.85 -6.00
C LEU A 328 -3.69 24.40 -7.29
N LEU A 329 -3.75 25.28 -8.29
CA LEU A 329 -4.36 24.98 -9.58
C LEU A 329 -3.68 23.78 -10.26
N CYS A 330 -2.35 23.76 -10.34
CA CYS A 330 -1.61 22.64 -10.91
C CYS A 330 -1.80 21.34 -10.12
N ALA A 331 -1.84 21.44 -8.77
CA ALA A 331 -2.08 20.29 -7.90
C ALA A 331 -3.46 19.66 -8.10
N VAL A 332 -4.49 20.47 -8.40
CA VAL A 332 -5.84 20.00 -8.72
C VAL A 332 -5.92 19.49 -10.16
N LEU A 333 -5.40 20.24 -11.14
CA LEU A 333 -5.52 19.90 -12.56
C LEU A 333 -4.85 18.57 -12.90
N GLN A 334 -3.70 18.24 -12.30
CA GLN A 334 -3.01 16.97 -12.57
C GLN A 334 -3.78 15.69 -12.17
N VAL A 335 -4.88 15.83 -11.41
CA VAL A 335 -5.74 14.75 -10.90
C VAL A 335 -7.24 15.11 -10.99
N ILE A 336 -7.63 16.00 -11.91
CA ILE A 336 -8.97 16.60 -11.94
C ILE A 336 -10.10 15.56 -12.13
N ASP A 337 -9.83 14.51 -12.89
CA ASP A 337 -10.74 13.42 -13.24
C ASP A 337 -10.66 12.24 -12.26
N ALA A 338 -9.75 12.29 -11.28
CA ALA A 338 -9.59 11.21 -10.30
C ALA A 338 -10.91 10.76 -9.64
N PRO A 339 -11.86 11.65 -9.28
CA PRO A 339 -13.13 11.22 -8.68
C PRO A 339 -13.99 10.35 -9.61
N ALA A 340 -13.94 10.60 -10.92
CA ALA A 340 -14.65 9.80 -11.91
C ALA A 340 -13.90 8.49 -12.19
N GLU A 341 -12.57 8.54 -12.29
CA GLU A 341 -11.72 7.37 -12.55
C GLU A 341 -11.84 6.32 -11.44
N VAL A 342 -11.88 6.73 -10.15
CA VAL A 342 -12.01 5.78 -9.04
C VAL A 342 -13.39 5.08 -8.97
N SER A 343 -14.36 5.45 -9.82
CA SER A 343 -15.66 4.77 -9.90
C SER A 343 -15.55 3.27 -10.15
N VAL A 344 -14.48 2.82 -10.83
CA VAL A 344 -14.19 1.40 -11.08
C VAL A 344 -13.96 0.59 -9.80
N LEU A 345 -13.63 1.28 -8.69
CA LEU A 345 -13.42 0.70 -7.36
C LEU A 345 -14.74 0.53 -6.59
N ALA A 346 -15.88 0.83 -7.21
CA ALA A 346 -17.19 0.56 -6.63
C ALA A 346 -17.29 -0.92 -6.22
N PRO A 347 -17.77 -1.22 -5.00
CA PRO A 347 -17.87 -2.58 -4.50
C PRO A 347 -18.80 -3.46 -5.34
N ARG A 348 -18.61 -4.77 -5.25
CA ARG A 348 -19.31 -5.81 -6.03
C ARG A 348 -19.62 -7.02 -5.17
N GLU A 349 -20.60 -7.81 -5.57
CA GLU A 349 -20.90 -9.12 -4.98
C GLU A 349 -20.07 -10.20 -5.70
N VAL A 350 -18.85 -10.47 -5.24
CA VAL A 350 -17.93 -11.40 -5.92
C VAL A 350 -18.15 -12.82 -5.43
N THR A 351 -18.20 -13.03 -4.12
CA THR A 351 -18.36 -14.34 -3.50
C THR A 351 -19.67 -15.02 -3.91
N ALA A 352 -20.74 -14.24 -4.12
CA ALA A 352 -22.02 -14.76 -4.62
C ALA A 352 -21.94 -15.35 -6.04
N GLY A 353 -20.95 -14.94 -6.84
CA GLY A 353 -20.70 -15.47 -8.18
C GLY A 353 -19.80 -16.70 -8.23
N LEU A 354 -19.27 -17.15 -7.08
CA LEU A 354 -18.44 -18.36 -6.99
C LEU A 354 -19.28 -19.61 -6.79
N ASP A 355 -18.71 -20.75 -7.16
CA ASP A 355 -19.33 -22.06 -6.98
C ASP A 355 -19.43 -22.39 -5.49
N GLN A 356 -20.67 -22.33 -4.97
CA GLN A 356 -20.94 -22.53 -3.55
C GLN A 356 -20.69 -23.98 -3.10
N ASP A 357 -20.88 -24.96 -4.00
CA ASP A 357 -20.61 -26.37 -3.70
C ASP A 357 -19.09 -26.59 -3.57
N LEU A 358 -18.29 -25.95 -4.42
CA LEU A 358 -16.84 -25.94 -4.27
C LEU A 358 -16.40 -25.29 -2.96
N LEU A 359 -16.92 -24.10 -2.63
CA LEU A 359 -16.57 -23.40 -1.38
C LEU A 359 -16.85 -24.25 -0.14
N GLN A 360 -17.99 -24.96 -0.14
CA GLN A 360 -18.37 -25.84 0.95
C GLN A 360 -17.53 -27.12 1.00
N ARG A 361 -17.33 -27.79 -0.16
CA ARG A 361 -16.62 -29.07 -0.22
C ARG A 361 -15.12 -28.93 -0.06
N ALA A 362 -14.53 -27.79 -0.41
CA ALA A 362 -13.11 -27.58 -0.20
C ALA A 362 -12.73 -27.83 1.28
N ASP A 363 -13.53 -27.36 2.23
CA ASP A 363 -13.37 -27.61 3.68
C ASP A 363 -11.92 -27.41 4.18
N GLY A 364 -11.30 -26.31 3.76
CA GLY A 364 -9.91 -25.97 4.08
C GLY A 364 -8.84 -26.82 3.38
N ARG A 365 -9.22 -27.76 2.51
CA ARG A 365 -8.31 -28.50 1.63
C ARG A 365 -7.84 -27.63 0.49
N THR A 366 -6.60 -27.86 0.06
CA THR A 366 -6.01 -27.13 -1.06
C THR A 366 -6.69 -27.55 -2.37
N VAL A 367 -7.18 -26.54 -3.09
CA VAL A 367 -7.88 -26.69 -4.38
C VAL A 367 -6.92 -26.42 -5.52
N PHE A 368 -6.90 -27.32 -6.50
CA PHE A 368 -6.22 -27.09 -7.77
C PHE A 368 -7.25 -26.69 -8.82
N LEU A 369 -6.91 -25.65 -9.58
CA LEU A 369 -7.74 -25.08 -10.64
C LEU A 369 -6.96 -25.21 -11.96
N PRO A 370 -7.12 -26.32 -12.70
CA PRO A 370 -6.42 -26.54 -13.96
C PRO A 370 -6.77 -25.41 -14.94
N ASP A 371 -5.75 -24.91 -15.64
CA ASP A 371 -5.89 -23.88 -16.69
C ASP A 371 -6.61 -22.57 -16.27
N ALA A 372 -6.85 -22.38 -14.96
CA ALA A 372 -7.58 -21.22 -14.48
C ALA A 372 -6.73 -19.96 -14.61
N PRO A 373 -7.28 -18.86 -15.15
CA PRO A 373 -6.50 -17.69 -15.46
C PRO A 373 -6.03 -16.95 -14.19
N THR A 374 -4.80 -16.42 -14.26
CA THR A 374 -4.31 -15.13 -13.72
C THR A 374 -5.37 -14.18 -13.14
N VAL A 375 -6.10 -13.67 -14.12
CA VAL A 375 -6.91 -12.48 -14.04
C VAL A 375 -8.21 -12.85 -14.71
N VAL A 376 -9.30 -12.63 -14.01
CA VAL A 376 -10.65 -12.79 -14.55
C VAL A 376 -11.11 -11.42 -15.01
N SER A 377 -11.73 -11.37 -16.18
CA SER A 377 -12.29 -10.14 -16.73
C SER A 377 -13.75 -10.37 -17.15
N ALA A 378 -14.55 -9.34 -16.96
CA ALA A 378 -15.92 -9.24 -17.44
C ALA A 378 -16.17 -7.79 -17.91
N PRO A 379 -17.27 -7.48 -18.62
CA PRO A 379 -17.56 -6.11 -19.03
C PRO A 379 -17.49 -5.12 -17.85
N GLY A 380 -16.55 -4.18 -17.93
CA GLY A 380 -16.32 -3.19 -16.89
C GLY A 380 -15.70 -3.73 -15.59
N TRP A 381 -15.11 -4.94 -15.59
CA TRP A 381 -14.49 -5.56 -14.42
C TRP A 381 -13.24 -6.33 -14.81
N VAL A 382 -12.19 -6.17 -14.01
CA VAL A 382 -10.98 -6.98 -14.09
C VAL A 382 -10.47 -7.17 -12.69
N SER A 383 -10.09 -8.39 -12.31
CA SER A 383 -9.57 -8.71 -10.98
C SER A 383 -8.71 -9.96 -11.04
N ILE A 384 -7.78 -10.12 -10.10
CA ILE A 384 -7.22 -11.45 -9.84
C ILE A 384 -8.34 -12.46 -9.56
N ASN A 385 -8.13 -13.73 -9.89
CA ASN A 385 -9.14 -14.77 -9.75
C ASN A 385 -9.66 -14.86 -8.29
N PRO A 386 -10.97 -14.69 -8.05
CA PRO A 386 -11.53 -14.66 -6.70
C PRO A 386 -11.27 -15.89 -5.83
N TYR A 387 -11.15 -17.07 -6.45
CA TYR A 387 -10.84 -18.31 -5.72
C TYR A 387 -9.52 -18.21 -4.95
N THR A 388 -8.56 -17.39 -5.42
CA THR A 388 -7.28 -17.17 -4.72
C THR A 388 -7.40 -16.50 -3.35
N LYS A 389 -8.55 -15.87 -3.05
CA LYS A 389 -8.86 -15.31 -1.73
C LYS A 389 -9.95 -16.07 -1.00
N ALA A 390 -10.81 -16.78 -1.73
CA ALA A 390 -11.90 -17.56 -1.15
C ALA A 390 -11.48 -18.95 -0.66
N LEU A 391 -10.37 -19.50 -1.17
CA LEU A 391 -9.92 -20.87 -0.90
C LEU A 391 -8.39 -20.96 -0.78
N PRO A 392 -7.84 -21.97 -0.07
CA PRO A 392 -6.46 -22.39 -0.28
C PRO A 392 -6.33 -22.98 -1.68
N VAL A 393 -5.54 -22.34 -2.55
CA VAL A 393 -5.39 -22.77 -3.95
C VAL A 393 -3.93 -23.01 -4.31
N VAL A 394 -3.66 -24.05 -5.11
CA VAL A 394 -2.44 -24.13 -5.91
C VAL A 394 -2.66 -23.33 -7.17
N TYR A 395 -1.81 -22.33 -7.39
CA TYR A 395 -2.00 -21.36 -8.45
C TYR A 395 -0.72 -21.12 -9.23
N SER A 396 -0.86 -20.86 -10.54
CA SER A 396 0.28 -20.64 -11.42
C SER A 396 1.10 -19.44 -10.96
N GLY A 397 0.44 -18.30 -10.77
CA GLY A 397 1.09 -17.01 -10.51
C GLY A 397 1.96 -16.53 -11.67
N GLU A 398 1.88 -17.22 -12.80
CA GLU A 398 2.39 -16.75 -14.08
C GLU A 398 1.83 -15.38 -14.42
N LEU A 399 2.73 -14.53 -14.88
CA LEU A 399 2.39 -13.19 -15.32
C LEU A 399 3.12 -12.87 -16.60
N GLU A 400 2.34 -12.48 -17.60
CA GLU A 400 2.80 -11.98 -18.88
C GLU A 400 2.52 -10.48 -18.96
N VAL A 401 3.50 -9.71 -19.42
CA VAL A 401 3.38 -8.27 -19.66
C VAL A 401 3.81 -8.01 -21.09
N ASP A 402 2.93 -7.44 -21.91
CA ASP A 402 3.17 -7.10 -23.32
C ASP A 402 3.74 -8.28 -24.16
N GLY A 403 3.25 -9.50 -23.91
CA GLY A 403 3.69 -10.70 -24.65
C GLY A 403 4.96 -11.37 -24.11
N ALA A 404 5.55 -10.84 -23.02
CA ALA A 404 6.75 -11.37 -22.39
C ALA A 404 6.41 -12.02 -21.04
N LEU A 405 6.84 -13.27 -20.86
CA LEU A 405 6.74 -13.97 -19.58
C LEU A 405 7.64 -13.31 -18.53
N VAL A 406 7.02 -12.70 -17.52
CA VAL A 406 7.69 -11.93 -16.46
C VAL A 406 7.86 -12.75 -15.19
N ASP A 407 6.79 -13.44 -14.76
CA ASP A 407 6.82 -14.37 -13.62
C ASP A 407 6.48 -15.77 -14.15
N LYS A 408 7.30 -16.77 -13.82
CA LYS A 408 7.08 -18.16 -14.26
C LYS A 408 6.02 -18.85 -13.39
N PRO A 409 5.28 -19.85 -13.92
CA PRO A 409 4.41 -20.69 -13.11
C PRO A 409 5.15 -21.30 -11.93
N SER A 410 4.46 -21.41 -10.79
CA SER A 410 4.99 -22.07 -9.60
C SER A 410 5.27 -23.55 -9.87
N ARG A 411 6.31 -24.10 -9.22
CA ARG A 411 6.69 -25.50 -9.41
C ARG A 411 5.56 -26.46 -9.02
N ARG A 412 4.84 -26.17 -7.93
CA ARG A 412 3.71 -26.99 -7.47
C ARG A 412 2.57 -26.99 -8.50
N TYR A 413 2.29 -25.84 -9.12
CA TYR A 413 1.31 -25.74 -10.20
C TYR A 413 1.70 -26.58 -11.42
N ILE A 414 2.94 -26.49 -11.90
CA ILE A 414 3.40 -27.30 -13.06
C ILE A 414 3.24 -28.80 -12.78
N LEU A 415 3.66 -29.25 -11.60
CA LEU A 415 3.54 -30.66 -11.21
C LEU A 415 2.08 -31.11 -11.05
N ALA A 416 1.21 -30.22 -10.58
CA ALA A 416 -0.22 -30.48 -10.46
C ALA A 416 -0.90 -30.58 -11.83
N GLN A 417 -0.56 -29.68 -12.76
CA GLN A 417 -1.05 -29.70 -14.13
C GLN A 417 -0.66 -31.00 -14.84
N GLN A 418 0.62 -31.40 -14.76
CA GLN A 418 1.10 -32.66 -15.33
C GLN A 418 0.40 -33.89 -14.73
N ALA A 419 0.19 -33.90 -13.41
CA ALA A 419 -0.51 -35.00 -12.74
C ALA A 419 -1.98 -35.07 -13.15
N TRP A 420 -2.64 -33.92 -13.31
CA TRP A 420 -4.02 -33.83 -13.77
C TRP A 420 -4.17 -34.34 -15.21
N GLU A 421 -3.31 -33.89 -16.12
CA GLU A 421 -3.30 -34.35 -17.52
C GLU A 421 -3.05 -35.86 -17.65
N ALA A 422 -2.26 -36.43 -16.74
CA ALA A 422 -1.98 -37.87 -16.68
C ALA A 422 -3.07 -38.69 -15.95
N GLY A 423 -4.07 -38.05 -15.34
CA GLY A 423 -5.07 -38.73 -14.49
C GLY A 423 -4.51 -39.30 -13.18
N ASP A 424 -3.36 -38.80 -12.71
CA ASP A 424 -2.64 -39.30 -11.54
C ASP A 424 -3.11 -38.63 -10.25
N HIS A 425 -4.23 -39.12 -9.70
CA HIS A 425 -4.80 -38.63 -8.45
C HIS A 425 -3.90 -38.88 -7.24
N GLU A 426 -3.07 -39.92 -7.26
CA GLU A 426 -2.12 -40.19 -6.17
C GLU A 426 -1.03 -39.13 -6.14
N ARG A 427 -0.53 -38.72 -7.31
CA ARG A 427 0.44 -37.64 -7.41
C ARG A 427 -0.14 -36.31 -6.94
N LEU A 428 -1.37 -35.98 -7.33
CA LEU A 428 -2.07 -34.78 -6.82
C LEU A 428 -2.21 -34.82 -5.29
N ARG A 429 -2.60 -35.96 -4.72
CA ARG A 429 -2.65 -36.16 -3.26
C ARG A 429 -1.29 -35.97 -2.61
N SER A 430 -0.21 -36.47 -3.21
CA SER A 430 1.18 -36.31 -2.72
C SER A 430 1.66 -34.85 -2.75
N LEU A 431 1.09 -34.02 -3.64
CA LEU A 431 1.31 -32.58 -3.69
C LEU A 431 0.42 -31.81 -2.69
N GLY A 432 -0.33 -32.51 -1.83
CA GLY A 432 -1.23 -31.91 -0.84
C GLY A 432 -2.48 -31.26 -1.45
N ILE A 433 -2.82 -31.56 -2.70
CA ILE A 433 -4.05 -31.08 -3.34
C ILE A 433 -5.16 -32.04 -2.93
N GLY A 434 -6.21 -31.54 -2.27
CA GLY A 434 -7.34 -32.35 -1.79
C GLY A 434 -8.54 -32.35 -2.73
N VAL A 435 -8.67 -31.29 -3.53
CA VAL A 435 -9.78 -31.08 -4.46
C VAL A 435 -9.23 -30.53 -5.77
N VAL A 436 -9.72 -31.04 -6.90
CA VAL A 436 -9.54 -30.43 -8.23
C VAL A 436 -10.89 -29.91 -8.70
N TYR A 437 -10.92 -28.67 -9.18
CA TYR A 437 -12.11 -28.07 -9.79
C TYR A 437 -11.83 -27.67 -11.22
N ALA A 438 -12.46 -28.37 -12.16
CA ALA A 438 -12.31 -28.19 -13.60
C ALA A 438 -13.68 -28.21 -14.25
N ASP A 439 -14.00 -27.18 -15.04
CA ASP A 439 -15.26 -27.09 -15.81
C ASP A 439 -16.54 -27.35 -15.00
N GLY A 440 -16.59 -26.88 -13.75
CA GLY A 440 -17.74 -27.08 -12.85
C GLY A 440 -17.81 -28.46 -12.20
N VAL A 441 -16.80 -29.31 -12.43
CA VAL A 441 -16.70 -30.65 -11.83
C VAL A 441 -15.71 -30.64 -10.68
N ILE A 442 -16.16 -31.16 -9.53
CA ILE A 442 -15.36 -31.31 -8.32
C ILE A 442 -14.85 -32.75 -8.23
N THR A 443 -13.52 -32.93 -8.20
CA THR A 443 -12.86 -34.23 -8.03
C THR A 443 -12.06 -34.25 -6.74
N GLU A 444 -12.31 -35.22 -5.86
CA GLU A 444 -11.56 -35.39 -4.61
C GLU A 444 -10.40 -36.35 -4.78
N THR A 445 -9.24 -36.00 -4.23
CA THR A 445 -8.01 -36.81 -4.29
C THR A 445 -7.73 -37.53 -2.96
N GLY A 446 -8.39 -37.12 -1.88
CA GLY A 446 -8.22 -37.65 -0.52
C GLY A 446 -7.12 -36.99 0.32
N ALA A 447 -6.47 -35.91 -0.13
CA ALA A 447 -5.58 -35.13 0.74
C ALA A 447 -6.39 -34.31 1.75
N GLY A 448 -5.92 -34.26 3.00
CA GLY A 448 -6.54 -33.49 4.08
C GLY A 448 -6.21 -31.99 4.03
N PRO A 449 -6.79 -31.19 4.94
CA PRO A 449 -6.51 -29.76 5.02
C PRO A 449 -5.05 -29.46 5.41
N GLU A 450 -4.52 -28.35 4.89
CA GLU A 450 -3.15 -27.92 5.14
C GLU A 450 -3.10 -27.02 6.40
N PRO A 451 -2.15 -27.21 7.32
CA PRO A 451 -2.04 -26.37 8.50
C PRO A 451 -1.70 -24.94 8.12
N VAL A 452 -2.39 -23.97 8.73
CA VAL A 452 -2.19 -22.55 8.48
C VAL A 452 -1.13 -22.01 9.45
N PRO A 453 0.04 -21.54 8.99
CA PRO A 453 1.15 -21.09 9.84
C PRO A 453 0.95 -19.66 10.39
N TRP A 454 -0.19 -19.43 11.05
CA TRP A 454 -0.60 -18.11 11.55
C TRP A 454 0.36 -17.52 12.61
N GLY A 455 1.18 -18.34 13.27
CA GLY A 455 2.05 -17.95 14.37
C GLY A 455 3.01 -16.80 14.05
N TRP A 456 3.51 -16.69 12.82
CA TRP A 456 4.40 -15.58 12.42
C TRP A 456 3.69 -14.23 12.33
N HIS A 457 2.37 -14.24 12.11
CA HIS A 457 1.55 -13.03 12.15
C HIS A 457 1.31 -12.52 13.56
N ALA A 458 1.53 -13.36 14.60
CA ALA A 458 1.53 -12.90 15.99
C ALA A 458 2.59 -11.81 16.23
N GLY A 459 3.69 -11.78 15.45
CA GLY A 459 4.67 -10.71 15.48
C GLY A 459 4.07 -9.34 15.18
N TRP A 460 3.19 -9.26 14.18
CA TRP A 460 2.50 -8.03 13.82
C TRP A 460 1.57 -7.53 14.93
N PHE A 461 0.77 -8.43 15.52
CA PHE A 461 -0.08 -8.10 16.67
C PHE A 461 0.73 -7.76 17.93
N ALA A 462 1.84 -8.44 18.18
CA ALA A 462 2.74 -8.15 19.29
C ALA A 462 3.37 -6.75 19.16
N ALA A 463 3.66 -6.30 17.94
CA ALA A 463 4.16 -4.96 17.68
C ALA A 463 3.13 -3.88 18.10
N TRP A 464 1.83 -4.11 17.84
CA TRP A 464 0.76 -3.24 18.35
C TRP A 464 0.68 -3.21 19.87
N LEU A 465 0.75 -4.37 20.52
CA LEU A 465 0.75 -4.47 21.99
C LEU A 465 1.95 -3.74 22.61
N LEU A 466 3.12 -3.83 21.98
CA LEU A 466 4.32 -3.12 22.42
C LEU A 466 4.14 -1.59 22.35
N VAL A 467 3.55 -1.08 21.27
CA VAL A 467 3.25 0.36 21.12
C VAL A 467 2.25 0.83 22.18
N LEU A 468 1.19 0.05 22.42
CA LEU A 468 0.18 0.35 23.44
C LEU A 468 0.80 0.37 24.84
N TRP A 469 1.58 -0.66 25.19
CA TRP A 469 2.28 -0.74 26.46
C TRP A 469 3.21 0.46 26.68
N TRP A 470 3.97 0.84 25.64
CA TRP A 470 4.85 2.00 25.68
C TRP A 470 4.08 3.32 25.91
N GLN A 471 2.93 3.48 25.26
CA GLN A 471 2.07 4.65 25.45
C GLN A 471 1.55 4.73 26.90
N LEU A 472 1.12 3.61 27.48
CA LEU A 472 0.65 3.55 28.86
C LEU A 472 1.78 3.88 29.86
N ARG A 473 2.96 3.31 29.65
CA ARG A 473 4.14 3.55 30.49
C ARG A 473 4.60 5.01 30.46
N SER A 474 4.67 5.60 29.27
CA SER A 474 5.09 7.00 29.10
C SER A 474 4.11 8.00 29.74
N ARG A 475 2.80 7.74 29.66
CA ARG A 475 1.77 8.52 30.36
C ARG A 475 1.92 8.45 31.88
N SER A 476 2.15 7.25 32.41
CA SER A 476 2.36 7.05 33.85
C SER A 476 3.58 7.82 34.36
N ALA A 477 4.73 7.67 33.69
CA ALA A 477 5.97 8.37 34.04
C ALA A 477 5.84 9.90 34.00
N ARG A 478 5.07 10.44 33.05
CA ARG A 478 4.79 11.88 32.96
C ARG A 478 3.98 12.37 34.16
N LYS A 479 2.90 11.66 34.54
CA LYS A 479 2.09 11.98 35.72
C LYS A 479 2.92 12.00 37.00
N THR A 480 3.79 11.01 37.20
CA THR A 480 4.68 10.95 38.39
C THR A 480 5.64 12.13 38.43
N ARG A 481 6.22 12.54 37.29
CA ARG A 481 7.11 13.71 37.22
C ARG A 481 6.38 15.02 37.52
N GLU A 482 5.17 15.20 36.99
CA GLU A 482 4.35 16.39 37.25
C GLU A 482 3.95 16.47 38.73
N ALA A 483 3.55 15.34 39.34
CA ALA A 483 3.27 15.26 40.78
C ALA A 483 4.51 15.58 41.64
N SER A 484 5.69 15.05 41.30
CA SER A 484 6.94 15.36 42.00
C SER A 484 7.35 16.83 41.90
N LYS A 485 7.17 17.45 40.72
CA LYS A 485 7.40 18.89 40.54
C LYS A 485 6.44 19.74 41.37
N ALA A 486 5.16 19.38 41.40
CA ALA A 486 4.14 20.09 42.20
C ALA A 486 4.47 20.01 43.70
N TYR A 487 4.85 18.82 44.19
CA TYR A 487 5.27 18.63 45.58
C TYR A 487 6.51 19.47 45.94
N LYS A 488 7.56 19.46 45.09
CA LYS A 488 8.75 20.29 45.30
C LYS A 488 8.43 21.79 45.31
N ALA A 489 7.58 22.25 44.38
CA ALA A 489 7.16 23.65 44.31
C ALA A 489 6.38 24.09 45.56
N GLN A 490 5.54 23.20 46.11
CA GLN A 490 4.81 23.45 47.36
C GLN A 490 5.74 23.49 48.57
N LYS A 491 6.81 22.67 48.60
CA LYS A 491 7.82 22.66 49.66
C LYS A 491 8.70 23.91 49.65
N THR A 492 9.01 24.49 48.50
CA THR A 492 9.78 25.76 48.39
C THR A 492 8.97 27.03 48.70
N ARG A 493 7.63 26.93 48.84
CA ARG A 493 6.75 28.05 49.21
C ARG A 493 6.42 28.09 50.71
N ARG A 494 6.84 27.08 51.47
CA ARG A 494 6.84 27.04 52.93
C ARG A 494 8.26 27.28 53.39
#